data_AF-A0A1C7NNX9-F1
#
_entry.id   AF-A0A1C7NNX9-F1
#
_cell.length_a   1.000
_cell.length_b   1.000
_cell.length_c   1.000
_cell.angle_alpha   90.00
_cell.angle_beta   90.00
_cell.angle_gamma   90.00
#
_symmetry.space_group_name_H-M   'P 1'
#
loop_
_entity.id
_entity.type
_entity.pdbx_description
1 polymer ?
#
loop_
_entity_poly.entity_id
_entity_poly.type
_entity_poly.pdbx_seq_one_letter_code
_entity_poly.pdbx_strand_id
1 'polypeptide(L)'
;MTTREAEGLPVIVFIPIIICFICIFVLLDIRKKLKDPQINSKLSFVHTTCFLLNTLLAPIYQDDDDLVPITPPHESSEDEVPTASSSSTLHIRKIGKKRGEKLKRKEQMRQYREYMDQQREIRRAQEEVAEEQFRQRKMEESIRNQDELQRLRKEKEKRAKQEQKEESKRQQLQEKDAKKKQARFGKYSHKVKQWVQRTKLCDLNELAQSVGLSKEDVIDILKQLCAQDDEFNLSLWSGEDMFLFVTPEDYKRLNQLFRDQGKLSVQQDDQIIIQSLFEK
;
A
#
# COMPACT_ATOMS: atom_id res chain seq x y z
N MET A 1 -18.89 -3.92 -51.25
CA MET A 1 -17.66 -4.72 -51.08
C MET A 1 -16.64 -3.86 -50.37
N THR A 2 -16.17 -4.30 -49.20
CA THR A 2 -14.86 -4.07 -48.53
C THR A 2 -15.06 -4.13 -47.00
N THR A 3 -15.05 -5.34 -46.44
CA THR A 3 -14.79 -5.56 -45.02
C THR A 3 -13.28 -5.50 -44.81
N ARG A 4 -12.82 -4.52 -44.04
CA ARG A 4 -11.42 -4.41 -43.60
C ARG A 4 -11.18 -5.48 -42.55
N GLU A 5 -10.44 -6.52 -42.91
CA GLU A 5 -9.89 -7.46 -41.96
C GLU A 5 -8.82 -6.73 -41.14
N ALA A 6 -9.10 -6.54 -39.85
CA ALA A 6 -8.11 -6.07 -38.90
C ALA A 6 -7.18 -7.25 -38.61
N GLU A 7 -5.97 -7.22 -39.17
CA GLU A 7 -4.88 -8.11 -38.83
C GLU A 7 -4.51 -7.90 -37.36
N GLY A 8 -5.17 -8.65 -36.47
CA GLY A 8 -4.81 -8.74 -35.08
C GLY A 8 -3.47 -9.44 -34.95
N LEU A 9 -2.52 -8.79 -34.30
CA LEU A 9 -1.22 -9.38 -33.95
C LEU A 9 -1.44 -10.76 -33.29
N PRO A 10 -0.70 -11.80 -33.71
CA PRO A 10 -0.94 -13.15 -33.23
C PRO A 10 -0.75 -13.21 -31.71
N VAL A 11 -1.79 -13.67 -31.01
CA VAL A 11 -1.84 -13.84 -29.53
C VAL A 11 -0.62 -14.59 -28.98
N ILE A 12 0.03 -15.38 -29.84
CA ILE A 12 1.28 -16.11 -29.59
C ILE A 12 2.41 -15.20 -29.08
N VAL A 13 2.48 -13.94 -29.53
CA VAL A 13 3.53 -12.98 -29.10
C VAL A 13 3.31 -12.51 -27.65
N PHE A 14 2.08 -12.56 -27.15
CA PHE A 14 1.75 -12.10 -25.80
C PHE A 14 1.96 -13.19 -24.73
N ILE A 15 2.05 -14.46 -25.12
CA ILE A 15 2.31 -15.58 -24.20
C ILE A 15 3.56 -15.36 -23.33
N PRO A 16 4.75 -15.04 -23.89
CA PRO A 16 5.95 -14.81 -23.06
C PRO A 16 5.83 -13.58 -22.16
N ILE A 17 5.10 -12.55 -22.60
CA ILE A 17 4.88 -11.32 -21.83
C ILE A 17 3.98 -11.61 -20.62
N ILE A 18 2.90 -12.37 -20.82
CA ILE A 18 1.98 -12.79 -19.76
C ILE A 18 2.69 -13.68 -18.74
N ILE A 19 3.51 -14.65 -19.19
CA ILE A 19 4.32 -15.49 -18.30
C ILE A 19 5.27 -14.62 -17.46
N CYS A 20 5.91 -13.61 -18.07
CA CYS A 20 6.80 -12.70 -17.36
C CYS A 20 6.07 -11.92 -16.25
N PHE A 21 4.87 -11.40 -16.52
CA PHE A 21 4.05 -10.74 -15.50
C PHE A 21 3.66 -11.69 -14.36
N ILE A 22 3.25 -12.92 -14.66
CA ILE A 22 2.91 -13.92 -13.63
C ILE A 22 4.13 -14.20 -12.73
N CYS A 23 5.33 -14.36 -13.31
CA CYS A 23 6.55 -14.55 -12.53
C CYS A 23 6.84 -13.36 -11.60
N ILE A 24 6.67 -12.12 -12.09
CA ILE A 24 6.86 -10.91 -11.27
C ILE A 24 5.85 -10.88 -10.12
N PHE A 25 4.58 -11.20 -10.36
CA PHE A 25 3.56 -11.26 -9.33
C PHE A 25 3.87 -12.30 -8.25
N VAL A 26 4.32 -13.49 -8.63
CA VAL A 26 4.75 -14.54 -7.69
C VAL A 26 5.94 -14.07 -6.84
N LEU A 27 6.93 -13.43 -7.46
CA LEU A 27 8.09 -12.88 -6.73
C LEU A 27 7.71 -11.76 -5.76
N LEU A 28 6.73 -10.92 -6.13
CA LEU A 28 6.20 -9.88 -5.24
C LEU A 28 5.37 -10.46 -4.09
N ASP A 29 4.62 -11.54 -4.32
CA ASP A 29 3.85 -12.21 -3.28
C ASP A 29 4.75 -12.90 -2.27
N ILE A 30 5.82 -13.57 -2.75
CA ILE A 30 6.87 -14.14 -1.88
C ILE A 30 7.55 -13.03 -1.07
N ARG A 31 7.86 -11.88 -1.68
CA ARG A 31 8.44 -10.74 -0.95
C ARG A 31 7.50 -10.13 0.07
N LYS A 32 6.19 -10.11 -0.18
CA LYS A 32 5.19 -9.64 0.79
C LYS A 32 5.11 -10.58 2.00
N LYS A 33 5.09 -11.90 1.77
CA LYS A 33 5.09 -12.91 2.84
C LYS A 33 6.38 -12.88 3.69
N LEU A 34 7.53 -12.54 3.08
CA LEU A 34 8.79 -12.31 3.81
C LEU A 34 8.81 -11.00 4.63
N LYS A 35 7.88 -10.08 4.36
CA LYS A 35 7.75 -8.80 5.08
C LYS A 35 6.78 -8.87 6.26
N ASP A 36 6.13 -10.01 6.48
CA ASP A 36 5.28 -10.23 7.66
C ASP A 36 6.16 -10.35 8.94
N PRO A 37 6.01 -9.45 9.93
CA PRO A 37 6.95 -9.29 11.05
C PRO A 37 6.81 -10.32 12.17
N GLN A 38 6.13 -11.46 11.95
CA GLN A 38 5.86 -12.44 13.01
C GLN A 38 7.00 -13.46 13.23
N ILE A 39 7.95 -13.60 12.30
CA ILE A 39 9.08 -14.56 12.43
C ILE A 39 10.34 -13.89 13.02
N ASN A 40 10.45 -12.56 12.96
CA ASN A 40 11.63 -11.82 13.44
C ASN A 40 11.70 -11.60 14.96
N SER A 41 10.64 -11.92 15.72
CA SER A 41 10.64 -11.79 17.19
C SER A 41 11.57 -12.79 17.90
N LYS A 42 11.93 -13.89 17.24
CA LYS A 42 12.86 -14.88 17.81
C LYS A 42 14.33 -14.58 17.49
N LEU A 43 14.62 -13.82 16.43
CA LEU A 43 16.00 -13.46 16.05
C LEU A 43 16.48 -12.17 16.75
N SER A 44 15.56 -11.26 17.10
CA SER A 44 15.90 -10.03 17.84
C SER A 44 16.27 -10.28 19.30
N PHE A 45 15.82 -11.39 19.89
CA PHE A 45 16.19 -11.74 21.27
C PHE A 45 17.66 -12.14 21.40
N VAL A 46 18.21 -12.84 20.40
CA VAL A 46 19.63 -13.27 20.40
C VAL A 46 20.58 -12.11 20.11
N HIS A 47 20.15 -11.13 19.31
CA HIS A 47 20.98 -9.95 18.99
C HIS A 47 21.02 -8.93 20.14
N THR A 48 19.94 -8.83 20.92
CA THR A 48 19.86 -7.89 22.07
C THR A 48 20.69 -8.39 23.26
N THR A 49 20.80 -9.71 23.47
CA THR A 49 21.64 -10.29 24.53
C THR A 49 23.13 -10.24 24.20
N CYS A 50 23.51 -10.30 22.91
CA CYS A 50 24.91 -10.13 22.49
C CYS A 50 25.40 -8.68 22.59
N PHE A 51 24.54 -7.68 22.33
CA PHE A 51 24.92 -6.27 22.42
C PHE A 51 25.16 -5.82 23.88
N LEU A 52 24.38 -6.33 24.83
CA LEU A 52 24.54 -5.99 26.25
C LEU A 52 25.79 -6.60 26.90
N LEU A 53 26.22 -7.79 26.46
CA LEU A 53 27.48 -8.39 26.91
C LEU A 53 28.72 -7.68 26.36
N ASN A 54 28.63 -7.10 25.16
CA ASN A 54 29.76 -6.38 24.54
C ASN A 54 29.93 -4.94 25.06
N THR A 55 28.93 -4.40 25.77
CA THR A 55 28.99 -3.05 26.37
C THR A 55 29.56 -3.08 27.80
N LEU A 56 29.66 -4.25 28.43
CA LEU A 56 30.19 -4.41 29.80
C LEU A 56 31.67 -4.79 29.87
N LEU A 57 32.29 -5.16 28.75
CA LEU A 57 33.72 -5.52 28.64
C LEU A 57 34.41 -4.72 27.54
N ALA A 58 34.59 -3.41 27.74
CA ALA A 58 35.57 -2.63 27.00
C ALA A 58 36.36 -1.73 27.97
N PRO A 59 37.69 -1.66 27.82
CA PRO A 59 38.59 -1.16 28.85
C PRO A 59 38.58 0.36 28.94
N ILE A 60 38.77 0.84 30.17
CA ILE A 60 39.10 2.22 30.51
C ILE A 60 40.40 2.57 29.76
N TYR A 61 40.30 3.40 28.73
CA TYR A 61 41.44 4.09 28.14
C TYR A 61 41.32 5.56 28.51
N GLN A 62 42.26 5.97 29.33
CA GLN A 62 42.50 7.31 29.80
C GLN A 62 43.66 7.82 28.96
N ASP A 63 43.40 8.82 28.13
CA ASP A 63 44.43 9.64 27.50
C ASP A 63 44.08 11.10 27.79
N ASP A 64 44.85 11.64 28.72
CA ASP A 64 45.09 13.05 28.94
C ASP A 64 45.84 13.61 27.72
N ASP A 65 45.40 14.75 27.16
CA ASP A 65 46.30 15.67 26.44
C ASP A 65 45.70 17.10 26.40
N ASP A 66 46.43 17.98 27.10
CA ASP A 66 46.78 19.35 26.73
C ASP A 66 45.73 20.46 26.61
N LEU A 67 45.23 20.93 27.76
CA LEU A 67 44.86 22.34 27.94
C LEU A 67 46.10 23.16 28.30
N VAL A 68 46.58 23.99 27.38
CA VAL A 68 47.57 25.06 27.63
C VAL A 68 46.85 26.26 28.26
N PRO A 69 47.11 26.63 29.53
CA PRO A 69 46.59 27.86 30.12
C PRO A 69 47.59 29.00 29.85
N ILE A 70 47.22 29.94 28.99
CA ILE A 70 47.94 31.21 28.87
C ILE A 70 47.56 32.07 30.07
N THR A 71 48.43 32.09 31.08
CA THR A 71 48.46 33.07 32.15
C THR A 71 48.91 34.43 31.62
N PRO A 72 48.17 35.53 31.86
CA PRO A 72 48.77 36.85 31.99
C PRO A 72 49.19 37.09 33.45
N PRO A 73 50.31 37.80 33.68
CA PRO A 73 50.93 37.87 34.99
C PRO A 73 50.12 38.74 35.97
N HIS A 74 50.06 38.22 37.19
CA HIS A 74 49.61 38.88 38.40
C HIS A 74 50.66 39.94 38.79
N GLU A 75 50.33 41.23 38.65
CA GLU A 75 50.95 42.28 39.47
C GLU A 75 49.93 42.76 40.49
N SER A 76 50.23 42.41 41.74
CA SER A 76 49.67 42.97 42.96
C SER A 76 49.92 44.47 43.00
N SER A 77 48.86 45.25 43.23
CA SER A 77 48.99 46.53 43.92
C SER A 77 47.77 46.71 44.81
N GLU A 78 48.04 46.53 46.09
CA GLU A 78 47.33 47.21 47.18
C GLU A 78 47.33 48.72 46.88
N ASP A 79 46.19 49.38 47.03
CA ASP A 79 46.06 50.56 47.89
C ASP A 79 44.73 51.30 47.67
N GLU A 80 44.03 51.40 48.79
CA GLU A 80 43.15 52.47 49.26
C GLU A 80 41.95 52.94 48.42
N VAL A 81 40.79 52.71 49.03
CA VAL A 81 39.62 53.58 48.97
C VAL A 81 40.00 54.97 49.50
N PRO A 82 39.61 56.06 48.80
CA PRO A 82 39.18 57.24 49.51
C PRO A 82 37.70 57.50 49.22
N THR A 83 36.94 57.33 50.28
CA THR A 83 35.58 57.79 50.45
C THR A 83 35.56 59.32 50.54
N ALA A 84 34.62 59.89 49.81
CA ALA A 84 33.89 61.12 50.12
C ALA A 84 34.59 62.50 50.09
N SER A 85 33.72 63.46 49.75
CA SER A 85 33.86 64.90 49.90
C SER A 85 34.70 65.60 48.83
N SER A 86 34.05 66.31 47.92
CA SER A 86 33.80 67.75 48.12
C SER A 86 33.41 68.43 46.80
N SER A 87 32.28 69.13 46.87
CA SER A 87 31.88 70.19 45.95
C SER A 87 33.08 71.10 45.63
N SER A 88 33.40 71.33 44.35
CA SER A 88 34.02 72.58 43.90
C SER A 88 34.09 72.67 42.38
N THR A 89 33.42 73.70 41.87
CA THR A 89 33.74 74.51 40.70
C THR A 89 35.01 74.14 39.93
N LEU A 90 34.85 73.93 38.62
CA LEU A 90 35.88 73.68 37.61
C LEU A 90 37.03 74.72 37.69
N HIS A 91 38.05 74.43 38.48
CA HIS A 91 39.36 75.08 38.37
C HIS A 91 40.31 74.13 37.65
N ILE A 92 40.58 74.47 36.39
CA ILE A 92 41.54 73.78 35.52
C ILE A 92 42.94 74.03 36.08
N ARG A 93 43.33 73.19 37.04
CA ARG A 93 44.72 73.12 37.51
C ARG A 93 45.55 72.51 36.40
N LYS A 94 46.64 73.18 36.03
CA LYS A 94 47.58 72.76 34.97
C LYS A 94 48.19 71.40 35.35
N ILE A 95 47.70 70.33 34.73
CA ILE A 95 48.18 68.97 34.96
C ILE A 95 49.62 68.87 34.44
N GLY A 96 50.55 68.44 35.29
CA GLY A 96 51.95 68.25 34.89
C GLY A 96 52.10 67.20 33.78
N LYS A 97 53.11 67.35 32.91
CA LYS A 97 53.33 66.52 31.70
C LYS A 97 53.17 65.00 31.94
N LYS A 98 53.75 64.47 33.03
CA LYS A 98 53.67 63.05 33.41
C LYS A 98 52.25 62.58 33.78
N ARG A 99 51.46 63.43 34.43
CA ARG A 99 50.08 63.09 34.85
C ARG A 99 49.09 63.20 33.68
N GLY A 100 49.33 64.09 32.72
CA GLY A 100 48.55 64.18 31.48
C GLY A 100 48.72 62.96 30.57
N GLU A 101 49.95 62.45 30.45
CA GLU A 101 50.23 61.24 29.66
C GLU A 101 49.61 59.97 30.27
N LYS A 102 49.69 59.83 31.61
CA LYS A 102 49.03 58.72 32.33
C LYS A 102 47.50 58.74 32.16
N LEU A 103 46.87 59.92 32.15
CA LEU A 103 45.43 60.06 31.90
C LEU A 103 45.06 59.71 30.46
N LYS A 104 45.85 60.17 29.47
CA LYS A 104 45.64 59.79 28.06
C LYS A 104 45.76 58.27 27.84
N ARG A 105 46.75 57.62 28.46
CA ARG A 105 46.91 56.16 28.37
C ARG A 105 45.74 55.41 29.03
N LYS A 106 45.22 55.91 30.16
CA LYS A 106 44.04 55.33 30.83
C LYS A 106 42.76 55.50 30.01
N GLU A 107 42.61 56.64 29.34
CA GLU A 107 41.49 56.92 28.45
C GLU A 107 41.51 56.03 27.20
N GLN A 108 42.68 55.85 26.57
CA GLN A 108 42.85 54.91 25.46
C GLN A 108 42.52 53.46 25.88
N MET A 109 42.95 53.05 27.08
CA MET A 109 42.62 51.72 27.60
C MET A 109 41.11 51.56 27.86
N ARG A 110 40.43 52.62 28.31
CA ARG A 110 38.98 52.63 28.51
C ARG A 110 38.24 52.54 27.18
N GLN A 111 38.62 53.35 26.19
CA GLN A 111 38.05 53.31 24.85
C GLN A 111 38.24 51.94 24.18
N TYR A 112 39.40 51.30 24.37
CA TYR A 112 39.65 49.95 23.86
C TYR A 112 38.75 48.89 24.52
N ARG A 113 38.53 48.98 25.84
CA ARG A 113 37.59 48.08 26.54
C ARG A 113 36.16 48.28 26.07
N GLU A 114 35.70 49.53 26.00
CA GLU A 114 34.36 49.88 25.51
C GLU A 114 34.15 49.39 24.07
N TYR A 115 35.15 49.51 23.20
CA TYR A 115 35.10 48.97 21.84
C TYR A 115 34.99 47.44 21.80
N MET A 116 35.76 46.72 22.64
CA MET A 116 35.70 45.26 22.71
C MET A 116 34.38 44.76 23.30
N ASP A 117 33.83 45.47 24.27
CA ASP A 117 32.52 45.15 24.85
C ASP A 117 31.40 45.39 23.84
N GLN A 118 31.45 46.48 23.06
CA GLN A 118 30.52 46.72 21.95
C GLN A 118 30.60 45.62 20.88
N GLN A 119 31.80 45.14 20.52
CA GLN A 119 31.94 44.03 19.57
C GLN A 119 31.33 42.73 20.09
N ARG A 120 31.46 42.45 21.40
CA ARG A 120 30.82 41.29 22.05
C ARG A 120 29.31 41.43 22.10
N GLU A 121 28.81 42.63 22.38
CA GLU A 121 27.39 42.91 22.45
C GLU A 121 26.73 42.84 21.06
N ILE A 122 27.38 43.35 20.01
CA ILE A 122 26.92 43.21 18.63
C ILE A 122 26.86 41.72 18.22
N ARG A 123 27.88 40.92 18.56
CA ARG A 123 27.86 39.48 18.28
C ARG A 123 26.72 38.77 19.04
N ARG A 124 26.53 39.08 20.32
CA ARG A 124 25.44 38.49 21.13
C ARG A 124 24.06 38.86 20.57
N ALA A 125 23.86 40.11 20.17
CA ALA A 125 22.61 40.56 19.57
C ALA A 125 22.33 39.87 18.22
N GLN A 126 23.36 39.64 17.40
CA GLN A 126 23.21 38.89 16.14
C GLN A 126 22.86 37.41 16.38
N GLU A 127 23.47 36.78 17.38
CA GLU A 127 23.18 35.40 17.77
C GLU A 127 21.75 35.26 18.33
N GLU A 128 21.30 36.20 19.17
CA GLU A 128 19.95 36.23 19.72
C GLU A 128 18.88 36.36 18.62
N VAL A 129 19.07 37.29 17.66
CA VAL A 129 18.18 37.44 16.51
C VAL A 129 18.15 36.18 15.64
N ALA A 130 19.30 35.54 15.43
CA ALA A 130 19.37 34.29 14.66
C ALA A 130 18.66 33.14 15.40
N GLU A 131 18.80 33.05 16.72
CA GLU A 131 18.16 32.03 17.54
C GLU A 131 16.63 32.22 17.58
N GLU A 132 16.14 33.44 17.74
CA GLU A 132 14.70 33.74 17.70
C GLU A 132 14.09 33.37 16.35
N GLN A 133 14.74 33.74 15.24
CA GLN A 133 14.29 33.35 13.91
C GLN A 133 14.28 31.83 13.72
N PHE A 134 15.30 31.13 14.24
CA PHE A 134 15.35 29.67 14.20
C PHE A 134 14.20 29.04 15.01
N ARG A 135 13.92 29.55 16.21
CA ARG A 135 12.81 29.10 17.05
C ARG A 135 11.46 29.35 16.37
N GLN A 136 11.25 30.52 15.78
CA GLN A 136 10.03 30.86 15.06
C GLN A 136 9.81 29.94 13.86
N ARG A 137 10.83 29.73 13.02
CA ARG A 137 10.76 28.81 11.87
C ARG A 137 10.45 27.38 12.29
N LYS A 138 11.08 26.89 13.37
CA LYS A 138 10.84 25.54 13.89
C LYS A 138 9.40 25.35 14.38
N MET A 139 8.84 26.35 15.06
CA MET A 139 7.45 26.33 15.50
C MET A 139 6.49 26.36 14.31
N GLU A 140 6.70 27.25 13.35
CA GLU A 140 5.87 27.34 12.15
C GLU A 140 5.90 26.05 11.34
N GLU A 141 7.07 25.45 11.14
CA GLU A 141 7.22 24.18 10.43
C GLU A 141 6.51 23.03 11.16
N SER A 142 6.59 22.99 12.49
CA SER A 142 5.87 21.99 13.30
C SER A 142 4.35 22.11 13.17
N ILE A 143 3.82 23.34 13.12
CA ILE A 143 2.38 23.60 12.94
C ILE A 143 1.96 23.17 11.54
N ARG A 144 2.72 23.55 10.51
CA ARG A 144 2.45 23.16 9.11
C ARG A 144 2.45 21.64 8.96
N ASN A 145 3.44 20.95 9.52
CA ASN A 145 3.53 19.49 9.47
C ASN A 145 2.36 18.81 10.18
N GLN A 146 1.89 19.35 11.32
CA GLN A 146 0.72 18.83 12.03
C GLN A 146 -0.57 19.02 11.24
N ASP A 147 -0.77 20.20 10.65
CA ASP A 147 -1.93 20.50 9.81
C ASP A 147 -1.99 19.61 8.57
N GLU A 148 -0.86 19.42 7.88
CA GLU A 148 -0.75 18.50 6.75
C GLU A 148 -1.06 17.06 7.15
N LEU A 149 -0.49 16.59 8.27
CA LEU A 149 -0.77 15.24 8.77
C LEU A 149 -2.25 15.07 9.12
N GLN A 150 -2.88 16.08 9.70
CA GLN A 150 -4.30 16.03 10.06
C GLN A 150 -5.20 16.06 8.81
N ARG A 151 -4.84 16.85 7.79
CA ARG A 151 -5.54 16.86 6.49
C ARG A 151 -5.44 15.50 5.80
N LEU A 152 -4.24 14.91 5.75
CA LEU A 152 -4.03 13.57 5.19
C LEU A 152 -4.80 12.49 5.94
N ARG A 153 -4.88 12.56 7.28
CA ARG A 153 -5.71 11.63 8.08
C ARG A 153 -7.19 11.76 7.75
N LYS A 154 -7.71 12.98 7.71
CA LYS A 154 -9.12 13.25 7.37
C LYS A 154 -9.46 12.80 5.94
N GLU A 155 -8.56 13.00 4.98
CA GLU A 155 -8.77 12.57 3.60
C GLU A 155 -8.73 11.04 3.47
N LYS A 156 -7.78 10.37 4.14
CA LYS A 156 -7.74 8.90 4.19
C LYS A 156 -8.99 8.31 4.83
N GLU A 157 -9.48 8.90 5.92
CA GLU A 157 -10.72 8.44 6.57
C GLU A 157 -11.94 8.63 5.67
N LYS A 158 -12.04 9.77 4.99
CA LYS A 158 -13.12 10.02 4.00
C LYS A 158 -13.07 9.01 2.85
N ARG A 159 -11.88 8.74 2.30
CA ARG A 159 -11.70 7.74 1.23
C ARG A 159 -12.06 6.33 1.71
N ALA A 160 -11.53 5.90 2.87
CA ALA A 160 -11.84 4.60 3.44
C ALA A 160 -13.34 4.44 3.71
N LYS A 161 -14.02 5.47 4.23
CA LYS A 161 -15.47 5.45 4.45
C LYS A 161 -16.26 5.39 3.14
N GLN A 162 -15.78 6.05 2.10
CA GLN A 162 -16.40 5.98 0.77
C GLN A 162 -16.22 4.60 0.15
N GLU A 163 -15.01 4.04 0.19
CA GLU A 163 -14.70 2.69 -0.29
C GLU A 163 -15.56 1.64 0.44
N GLN A 164 -15.65 1.70 1.77
CA GLN A 164 -16.52 0.78 2.54
C GLN A 164 -18.00 0.92 2.13
N LYS A 165 -18.47 2.13 1.84
CA LYS A 165 -19.85 2.36 1.39
C LYS A 165 -20.09 1.81 -0.02
N GLU A 166 -19.11 1.90 -0.90
CA GLU A 166 -19.18 1.34 -2.26
C GLU A 166 -19.09 -0.19 -2.25
N GLU A 167 -18.19 -0.77 -1.44
CA GLU A 167 -18.06 -2.20 -1.26
C GLU A 167 -19.33 -2.82 -0.66
N SER A 168 -19.90 -2.22 0.38
CA SER A 168 -21.16 -2.70 0.97
C SER A 168 -22.33 -2.62 -0.02
N LYS A 169 -22.41 -1.56 -0.84
CA LYS A 169 -23.40 -1.48 -1.92
C LYS A 169 -23.20 -2.59 -2.97
N ARG A 170 -21.95 -2.85 -3.38
CA ARG A 170 -21.62 -3.91 -4.34
C ARG A 170 -21.99 -5.29 -3.80
N GLN A 171 -21.67 -5.56 -2.53
CA GLN A 171 -22.05 -6.81 -1.85
C GLN A 171 -23.57 -6.97 -1.78
N GLN A 172 -24.31 -5.92 -1.39
CA GLN A 172 -25.77 -5.96 -1.36
C GLN A 172 -26.39 -6.20 -2.75
N LEU A 173 -25.79 -5.66 -3.82
CA LEU A 173 -26.26 -5.92 -5.18
C LEU A 173 -26.04 -7.38 -5.56
N GLN A 174 -24.83 -7.92 -5.29
CA GLN A 174 -24.50 -9.32 -5.55
C GLN A 174 -25.39 -10.28 -4.77
N GLU A 175 -25.68 -10.00 -3.50
CA GLU A 175 -26.56 -10.81 -2.67
C GLU A 175 -28.01 -10.78 -3.19
N LYS A 176 -28.51 -9.61 -3.59
CA LYS A 176 -29.85 -9.48 -4.20
C LYS A 176 -29.94 -10.27 -5.51
N ASP A 177 -28.91 -10.21 -6.34
CA ASP A 177 -28.89 -10.92 -7.62
C ASP A 177 -28.77 -12.43 -7.40
N ALA A 178 -27.92 -12.88 -6.46
CA ALA A 178 -27.83 -14.29 -6.07
C ALA A 178 -29.18 -14.82 -5.53
N LYS A 179 -29.85 -14.05 -4.67
CA LYS A 179 -31.17 -14.41 -4.13
C LYS A 179 -32.24 -14.48 -5.21
N LYS A 180 -32.23 -13.55 -6.17
CA LYS A 180 -33.12 -13.60 -7.35
C LYS A 180 -32.84 -14.84 -8.19
N LYS A 181 -31.58 -15.17 -8.47
CA LYS A 181 -31.19 -16.39 -9.21
C LYS A 181 -31.66 -17.65 -8.50
N GLN A 182 -31.45 -17.76 -7.19
CA GLN A 182 -31.92 -18.91 -6.41
C GLN A 182 -33.46 -19.01 -6.38
N ALA A 183 -34.16 -17.89 -6.25
CA ALA A 183 -35.63 -17.87 -6.30
C ALA A 183 -36.17 -18.25 -7.69
N ARG A 184 -35.49 -17.87 -8.77
CA ARG A 184 -35.81 -18.30 -10.14
C ARG A 184 -35.57 -19.80 -10.31
N PHE A 185 -34.42 -20.28 -9.85
CA PHE A 185 -34.09 -21.71 -9.89
C PHE A 185 -35.18 -22.55 -9.23
N GLY A 186 -35.59 -22.24 -8.00
CA GLY A 186 -36.63 -23.02 -7.30
C GLY A 186 -38.00 -23.01 -8.01
N LYS A 187 -38.32 -21.97 -8.78
CA LYS A 187 -39.60 -21.87 -9.51
C LYS A 187 -39.60 -22.61 -10.84
N TYR A 188 -38.46 -22.62 -11.54
CA TYR A 188 -38.37 -23.08 -12.93
C TYR A 188 -37.57 -24.36 -13.11
N SER A 189 -36.76 -24.78 -12.12
CA SER A 189 -35.92 -25.98 -12.19
C SER A 189 -36.71 -27.21 -12.61
N HIS A 190 -37.89 -27.43 -12.00
CA HIS A 190 -38.72 -28.60 -12.33
C HIS A 190 -39.25 -28.57 -13.76
N LYS A 191 -39.68 -27.40 -14.26
CA LYS A 191 -40.19 -27.26 -15.64
C LYS A 191 -39.07 -27.49 -16.66
N VAL A 192 -37.91 -26.89 -16.42
CA VAL A 192 -36.71 -27.07 -17.26
C VAL A 192 -36.28 -28.53 -17.26
N LYS A 193 -36.20 -29.16 -16.08
CA LYS A 193 -35.85 -30.58 -15.92
C LYS A 193 -36.81 -31.49 -16.70
N GLN A 194 -38.12 -31.29 -16.57
CA GLN A 194 -39.11 -32.08 -17.32
C GLN A 194 -38.99 -31.91 -18.83
N TRP A 195 -38.75 -30.68 -19.31
CA TRP A 195 -38.62 -30.42 -20.74
C TRP A 195 -37.39 -31.11 -21.31
N VAL A 196 -36.25 -30.95 -20.63
CA VAL A 196 -34.97 -31.53 -21.04
C VAL A 196 -34.99 -33.06 -21.05
N GLN A 197 -35.64 -33.68 -20.05
CA GLN A 197 -35.80 -35.13 -20.00
C GLN A 197 -36.68 -35.68 -21.13
N ARG A 198 -37.64 -34.89 -21.64
CA ARG A 198 -38.52 -35.30 -22.75
C ARG A 198 -37.83 -35.16 -24.10
N THR A 199 -37.15 -34.04 -24.34
CA THR A 199 -36.57 -33.73 -25.66
C THR A 199 -35.18 -34.35 -25.85
N LYS A 200 -34.45 -34.65 -24.76
CA LYS A 200 -33.05 -35.13 -24.74
C LYS A 200 -32.03 -34.19 -25.40
N LEU A 201 -32.20 -33.79 -26.66
CA LEU A 201 -31.46 -32.69 -27.29
C LEU A 201 -32.30 -31.41 -27.21
N CYS A 202 -31.72 -30.36 -26.66
CA CYS A 202 -32.42 -29.13 -26.34
C CYS A 202 -31.73 -27.94 -27.00
N ASP A 203 -32.43 -27.22 -27.88
CA ASP A 203 -32.04 -25.86 -28.25
C ASP A 203 -32.43 -24.92 -27.10
N LEU A 204 -31.46 -24.18 -26.59
CA LEU A 204 -31.62 -23.25 -25.48
C LEU A 204 -32.56 -22.09 -25.83
N ASN A 205 -32.66 -21.71 -27.10
CA ASN A 205 -33.59 -20.67 -27.55
C ASN A 205 -35.04 -21.14 -27.49
N GLU A 206 -35.30 -22.37 -27.95
CA GLU A 206 -36.63 -22.99 -27.89
C GLU A 206 -37.05 -23.27 -26.44
N LEU A 207 -36.10 -23.77 -25.63
CA LEU A 207 -36.31 -23.97 -24.20
C LEU A 207 -36.60 -22.64 -23.48
N ALA A 208 -35.89 -21.57 -23.80
CA ALA A 208 -36.14 -20.23 -23.26
C ALA A 208 -37.54 -19.70 -23.63
N GLN A 209 -37.96 -19.88 -24.89
CA GLN A 209 -39.30 -19.49 -25.35
C GLN A 209 -40.40 -20.30 -24.66
N SER A 210 -40.22 -21.62 -24.50
CA SER A 210 -41.22 -22.49 -23.87
C SER A 210 -41.42 -22.22 -22.38
N VAL A 211 -40.36 -21.82 -21.67
CA VAL A 211 -40.41 -21.50 -20.24
C VAL A 211 -40.73 -20.01 -20.00
N GLY A 212 -40.53 -19.15 -21.00
CA GLY A 212 -40.71 -17.70 -20.90
C GLY A 212 -39.58 -17.00 -20.14
N LEU A 213 -38.36 -17.51 -20.25
CA LEU A 213 -37.16 -16.97 -19.59
C LEU A 213 -36.15 -16.43 -20.62
N SER A 214 -35.16 -15.67 -20.16
CA SER A 214 -34.02 -15.35 -21.01
C SER A 214 -33.15 -16.59 -21.20
N LYS A 215 -32.44 -16.65 -22.34
CA LYS A 215 -31.47 -17.72 -22.61
C LYS A 215 -30.44 -17.86 -21.49
N GLU A 216 -29.93 -16.75 -20.98
CA GLU A 216 -28.97 -16.71 -19.87
C GLU A 216 -29.54 -17.31 -18.58
N ASP A 217 -30.80 -17.00 -18.25
CA ASP A 217 -31.48 -17.56 -17.06
C ASP A 217 -31.63 -19.08 -17.17
N VAL A 218 -31.97 -19.59 -18.37
CA VAL A 218 -32.08 -21.03 -18.62
C VAL A 218 -30.71 -21.72 -18.48
N ILE A 219 -29.65 -21.11 -19.02
CA ILE A 219 -28.28 -21.63 -18.88
C ILE A 219 -27.88 -21.68 -17.41
N ASP A 220 -28.15 -20.63 -16.65
CA ASP A 220 -27.83 -20.58 -15.21
C ASP A 220 -28.59 -21.67 -14.44
N ILE A 221 -29.86 -21.91 -14.77
CA ILE A 221 -30.67 -22.98 -14.16
C ILE A 221 -30.10 -24.36 -14.52
N LEU A 222 -29.75 -24.60 -15.80
CA LEU A 222 -29.15 -25.85 -16.24
C LEU A 222 -27.81 -26.13 -15.57
N LYS A 223 -26.94 -25.12 -15.47
CA LYS A 223 -25.66 -25.24 -14.75
C LYS A 223 -25.88 -25.59 -13.28
N GLN A 224 -26.88 -25.00 -12.63
CA GLN A 224 -27.23 -25.36 -11.25
C GLN A 224 -27.82 -26.77 -11.15
N LEU A 225 -28.62 -27.22 -12.13
CA LEU A 225 -29.10 -28.61 -12.20
C LEU A 225 -27.93 -29.59 -12.37
N CYS A 226 -26.98 -29.33 -13.26
CA CYS A 226 -25.77 -30.14 -13.41
C CYS A 226 -24.93 -30.23 -12.12
N ALA A 227 -25.01 -29.21 -11.24
CA ALA A 227 -24.28 -29.19 -9.99
C ALA A 227 -25.02 -29.87 -8.81
N GLN A 228 -26.36 -29.96 -8.87
CA GLN A 228 -27.19 -30.49 -7.78
C GLN A 228 -27.72 -31.90 -8.05
N ASP A 229 -28.09 -32.19 -9.30
CA ASP A 229 -28.73 -33.43 -9.68
C ASP A 229 -27.73 -34.38 -10.35
N ASP A 230 -27.54 -35.56 -9.77
CA ASP A 230 -26.64 -36.58 -10.32
C ASP A 230 -27.05 -37.08 -11.71
N GLU A 231 -28.33 -36.98 -12.06
CA GLU A 231 -28.86 -37.34 -13.38
C GLU A 231 -28.29 -36.47 -14.51
N PHE A 232 -27.88 -35.23 -14.19
CA PHE A 232 -27.33 -34.28 -15.15
C PHE A 232 -25.80 -34.32 -15.21
N ASN A 233 -25.12 -35.16 -14.42
CA ASN A 233 -23.65 -35.24 -14.43
C ASN A 233 -23.07 -35.62 -15.80
N LEU A 234 -23.81 -36.41 -16.59
CA LEU A 234 -23.39 -36.85 -17.93
C LEU A 234 -23.94 -35.96 -19.06
N SER A 235 -24.60 -34.85 -18.72
CA SER A 235 -25.10 -33.91 -19.73
C SER A 235 -23.95 -33.15 -20.40
N LEU A 236 -24.13 -32.87 -21.69
CA LEU A 236 -23.11 -32.28 -22.54
C LEU A 236 -23.60 -30.96 -23.13
N TRP A 237 -22.67 -30.00 -23.22
CA TRP A 237 -22.91 -28.72 -23.88
C TRP A 237 -22.27 -28.77 -25.27
N SER A 238 -23.08 -28.52 -26.31
CA SER A 238 -22.59 -28.39 -27.67
C SER A 238 -22.66 -26.91 -28.06
N GLY A 239 -21.53 -26.21 -27.89
CA GLY A 239 -21.43 -24.76 -28.14
C GLY A 239 -22.23 -23.93 -27.13
N GLU A 240 -22.80 -22.82 -27.62
CA GLU A 240 -23.55 -21.85 -26.81
C GLU A 240 -25.07 -22.05 -26.84
N ASP A 241 -25.57 -22.93 -27.71
CA ASP A 241 -26.98 -22.98 -28.11
C ASP A 241 -27.63 -24.35 -27.87
N MET A 242 -26.84 -25.42 -27.80
CA MET A 242 -27.38 -26.77 -27.65
C MET A 242 -26.95 -27.45 -26.36
N PHE A 243 -27.92 -28.10 -25.73
CA PHE A 243 -27.75 -28.89 -24.51
C PHE A 243 -28.23 -30.32 -24.76
N LEU A 244 -27.37 -31.31 -24.46
CA LEU A 244 -27.69 -32.73 -24.61
C LEU A 244 -27.79 -33.37 -23.23
N PHE A 245 -28.96 -33.92 -22.93
CA PHE A 245 -29.20 -34.73 -21.74
C PHE A 245 -28.93 -36.20 -22.06
N VAL A 246 -27.92 -36.76 -21.38
CA VAL A 246 -27.51 -38.16 -21.53
C VAL A 246 -27.63 -38.85 -20.18
N THR A 247 -28.32 -39.98 -20.14
CA THR A 247 -28.38 -40.83 -18.95
C THR A 247 -27.28 -41.90 -18.96
N PRO A 248 -26.93 -42.49 -17.80
CA PRO A 248 -26.00 -43.63 -17.75
C PRO A 248 -26.49 -44.83 -18.58
N GLU A 249 -27.81 -45.01 -18.72
CA GLU A 249 -28.40 -46.04 -19.57
C GLU A 249 -28.18 -45.77 -21.05
N ASP A 250 -28.36 -44.51 -21.47
CA ASP A 250 -28.09 -44.08 -22.84
C ASP A 250 -26.61 -44.31 -23.19
N TYR A 251 -25.70 -44.01 -22.27
CA TYR A 251 -24.26 -44.27 -22.46
C TYR A 251 -23.95 -45.78 -22.57
N LYS A 252 -24.62 -46.65 -21.81
CA LYS A 252 -24.48 -48.11 -21.93
C LYS A 252 -24.98 -48.61 -23.29
N ARG A 253 -26.12 -48.10 -23.77
CA ARG A 253 -26.67 -48.43 -25.09
C ARG A 253 -25.74 -47.99 -26.20
N LEU A 254 -25.23 -46.76 -26.14
CA LEU A 254 -24.22 -46.25 -27.07
C LEU A 254 -22.98 -47.16 -27.11
N ASN A 255 -22.45 -47.54 -25.95
CA ASN A 255 -21.30 -48.45 -25.89
C ASN A 255 -21.59 -49.85 -26.45
N GLN A 256 -22.81 -50.37 -26.30
CA GLN A 256 -23.21 -51.64 -26.92
C GLN A 256 -23.26 -51.51 -28.43
N LEU A 257 -23.86 -50.44 -28.95
CA LEU A 257 -23.87 -50.15 -30.40
C LEU A 257 -22.47 -50.04 -30.99
N PHE A 258 -21.54 -49.35 -30.31
CA PHE A 258 -20.15 -49.28 -30.74
C PHE A 258 -19.45 -50.65 -30.74
N ARG A 259 -19.83 -51.56 -29.83
CA ARG A 259 -19.28 -52.93 -29.79
C ARG A 259 -19.86 -53.80 -30.90
N ASP A 260 -21.14 -53.65 -31.20
CA ASP A 260 -21.86 -54.48 -32.16
C ASP A 260 -21.56 -54.07 -33.62
N GLN A 261 -21.34 -52.77 -33.89
CA GLN A 261 -21.15 -52.25 -35.26
C GLN A 261 -19.68 -52.01 -35.66
N GLY A 262 -18.72 -52.07 -34.74
CA GLY A 262 -17.30 -51.82 -35.06
C GLY A 262 -17.00 -50.37 -35.44
N LYS A 263 -15.89 -50.12 -36.17
CA LYS A 263 -15.44 -48.77 -36.58
C LYS A 263 -16.51 -48.08 -37.44
N LEU A 264 -17.20 -47.10 -36.86
CA LEU A 264 -18.12 -46.23 -37.58
C LEU A 264 -17.38 -45.00 -38.13
N SER A 265 -17.89 -44.49 -39.25
CA SER A 265 -17.44 -43.26 -39.90
C SER A 265 -18.20 -42.07 -39.29
N VAL A 266 -17.52 -40.93 -39.09
CA VAL A 266 -18.06 -39.70 -38.46
C VAL A 266 -19.41 -39.26 -39.03
N GLN A 267 -19.69 -39.53 -40.31
CA GLN A 267 -20.98 -39.18 -40.93
C GLN A 267 -22.14 -40.13 -40.60
N GLN A 268 -21.84 -41.40 -40.29
CA GLN A 268 -22.81 -42.38 -39.80
C GLN A 268 -23.02 -42.26 -38.28
N ASP A 269 -22.00 -41.79 -37.56
CA ASP A 269 -22.05 -41.57 -36.11
C ASP A 269 -23.19 -40.61 -35.73
N ASP A 270 -23.32 -39.47 -36.39
CA ASP A 270 -24.35 -38.48 -36.04
C ASP A 270 -25.78 -39.04 -36.17
N GLN A 271 -26.07 -39.80 -37.23
CA GLN A 271 -27.41 -40.37 -37.46
C GLN A 271 -27.74 -41.53 -36.51
N ILE A 272 -26.76 -42.41 -36.23
CA ILE A 272 -26.95 -43.58 -35.36
C ILE A 272 -26.99 -43.15 -33.89
N ILE A 273 -26.19 -42.16 -33.49
CA ILE A 273 -26.21 -41.58 -32.14
C ILE A 273 -27.56 -40.87 -31.92
N ILE A 274 -28.04 -40.08 -32.88
CA ILE A 274 -29.37 -39.46 -32.76
C ILE A 274 -30.46 -40.55 -32.74
N GLN A 275 -30.44 -41.56 -33.61
CA GLN A 275 -31.47 -42.62 -33.56
C GLN A 275 -31.45 -43.39 -32.23
N SER A 276 -30.29 -43.78 -31.73
CA SER A 276 -30.17 -44.55 -30.48
C SER A 276 -30.48 -43.76 -29.22
N LEU A 277 -30.25 -42.45 -29.23
CA LEU A 277 -30.65 -41.56 -28.13
C LEU A 277 -32.16 -41.29 -28.15
N PHE A 278 -32.80 -41.29 -29.32
CA PHE A 278 -34.21 -40.91 -29.49
C PHE A 278 -35.17 -42.10 -29.68
N GLU A 279 -34.71 -43.32 -29.92
CA GLU A 279 -35.56 -44.52 -29.91
C GLU A 279 -35.92 -44.93 -28.48
N LYS A 280 -37.19 -44.66 -28.13
CA LYS A 280 -37.95 -45.33 -27.06
C LYS A 280 -39.31 -45.73 -27.61
#